data_AF-A0A517LZK7-F1
#
_entry.id   AF-A0A517LZK7-F1
#
_cell.length_a   1.000
_cell.length_b   1.000
_cell.length_c   1.000
_cell.angle_alpha   90.00
_cell.angle_beta   90.00
_cell.angle_gamma   90.00
#
_symmetry.space_group_name_H-M   'P 1'
#
loop_
_entity.id
_entity.type
_entity.pdbx_description
1 polymer ?
#
loop_
_entity_poly.entity_id
_entity_poly.type
_entity_poly.pdbx_seq_one_letter_code
_entity_poly.pdbx_strand_id
1 'polypeptide(L)'
;MTTTAAATRWFTPAKADKTLPLVSAIVSDIKELREAVKLRQSRVDEVLMSRPDASSGPYHEELEAMRRSLDEDRRQIRAFISELTAIGAEIVEGDDSAVEFPAWVGDRAVRLRWSLNEPGVNSWRELADPITTDREIDSVLFGEGPDIASYSGR
;
A
#
# COMPACT_ATOMS: atom_id res chain seq x y z
N MET A 1 8.23 5.34 21.56
CA MET A 1 8.82 4.53 20.47
C MET A 1 9.23 5.51 19.39
N THR A 2 10.52 5.69 19.19
CA THR A 2 11.08 6.59 18.17
C THR A 2 10.98 5.88 16.82
N THR A 3 10.03 6.28 15.98
CA THR A 3 9.99 5.87 14.58
C THR A 3 11.25 6.41 13.91
N THR A 4 12.20 5.53 13.60
CA THR A 4 13.35 5.85 12.76
C THR A 4 12.82 6.41 11.45
N ALA A 5 13.02 7.71 11.21
CA ALA A 5 12.75 8.33 9.92
C ALA A 5 13.73 7.73 8.92
N ALA A 6 13.33 6.69 8.21
CA ALA A 6 14.05 6.22 7.03
C ALA A 6 14.16 7.42 6.08
N ALA A 7 15.36 7.69 5.57
CA ALA A 7 15.61 8.79 4.63
C ALA A 7 14.61 8.68 3.47
N THR A 8 13.69 9.64 3.35
CA THR A 8 12.65 9.64 2.33
C THR A 8 13.33 9.66 0.96
N ARG A 9 13.15 8.58 0.19
CA ARG A 9 13.64 8.51 -1.18
C ARG A 9 12.66 9.24 -2.09
N TRP A 10 13.05 10.40 -2.60
CA TRP A 10 12.22 11.15 -3.55
C TRP A 10 12.23 10.50 -4.93
N PHE A 11 11.06 10.52 -5.57
CA PHE A 11 10.82 9.96 -6.89
C PHE A 11 10.53 11.03 -7.93
N THR A 12 11.02 10.77 -9.14
CA THR A 12 10.50 11.35 -10.37
C THR A 12 9.59 10.32 -11.05
N PRO A 13 8.67 10.70 -11.96
CA PRO A 13 7.81 9.76 -12.67
C PRO A 13 8.61 8.64 -13.34
N ALA A 14 9.66 8.99 -14.09
CA ALA A 14 10.54 8.03 -14.75
C ALA A 14 11.28 7.09 -13.77
N LYS A 15 11.56 7.53 -12.54
CA LYS A 15 12.19 6.69 -11.51
C LYS A 15 11.17 5.74 -10.87
N ALA A 16 9.94 6.20 -10.67
CA ALA A 16 8.84 5.37 -10.17
C ALA A 16 8.44 4.31 -11.21
N ASP A 17 8.35 4.68 -12.49
CA ASP A 17 8.08 3.76 -13.61
C ASP A 17 9.03 2.57 -13.65
N LYS A 18 10.31 2.78 -13.36
CA LYS A 18 11.32 1.70 -13.29
C LYS A 18 11.05 0.69 -12.19
N THR A 19 10.28 1.06 -11.16
CA THR A 19 9.90 0.16 -10.06
C THR A 19 8.57 -0.54 -10.31
N LEU A 20 7.76 -0.06 -11.26
CA LEU A 20 6.42 -0.59 -11.54
C LEU A 20 6.35 -2.07 -11.89
N PRO A 21 7.34 -2.72 -12.54
CA PRO A 21 7.27 -4.16 -12.75
C PRO A 21 7.21 -4.96 -11.44
N LEU A 22 7.93 -4.53 -10.41
CA LEU A 22 7.89 -5.17 -9.09
C LEU A 22 6.70 -4.68 -8.27
N VAL A 23 6.44 -3.38 -8.26
CA VAL A 23 5.31 -2.78 -7.54
C VAL A 23 3.98 -3.36 -8.03
N SER A 24 3.80 -3.52 -9.34
CA SER A 24 2.57 -4.09 -9.90
C SER A 24 2.34 -5.54 -9.48
N ALA A 25 3.38 -6.37 -9.45
CA ALA A 25 3.28 -7.74 -8.94
C ALA A 25 2.84 -7.74 -7.47
N ILE A 26 3.48 -6.95 -6.61
CA ILE A 26 3.15 -6.89 -5.18
C ILE A 26 1.73 -6.35 -4.95
N VAL A 27 1.31 -5.30 -5.67
CA VAL A 27 -0.03 -4.72 -5.54
C VAL A 27 -1.09 -5.72 -6.02
N SER A 28 -0.83 -6.48 -7.09
CA SER A 28 -1.72 -7.56 -7.55
C SER A 28 -1.87 -8.63 -6.47
N ASP A 29 -0.76 -9.10 -5.89
CA ASP A 29 -0.76 -10.11 -4.83
C ASP A 29 -1.52 -9.62 -3.58
N ILE A 30 -1.34 -8.35 -3.19
CA ILE A 30 -2.09 -7.72 -2.09
C ILE A 30 -3.58 -7.73 -2.39
N LYS A 31 -3.99 -7.29 -3.59
CA LYS A 31 -5.40 -7.21 -3.99
C LYS A 31 -6.05 -8.58 -3.95
N GLU A 32 -5.45 -9.57 -4.60
CA GLU A 32 -5.95 -10.94 -4.64
C GLU A 32 -6.05 -11.55 -3.24
N LEU A 33 -5.04 -11.35 -2.40
CA LEU A 33 -5.03 -11.87 -1.04
C LEU A 33 -6.06 -11.17 -0.14
N ARG A 34 -6.26 -9.86 -0.28
CA ARG A 34 -7.31 -9.11 0.43
C ARG A 34 -8.70 -9.61 0.03
N GLU A 35 -8.95 -9.85 -1.25
CA GLU A 35 -10.21 -10.43 -1.74
C GLU A 35 -10.44 -11.83 -1.16
N ALA A 36 -9.42 -12.69 -1.15
CA ALA A 36 -9.49 -14.02 -0.57
C ALA A 36 -9.76 -13.98 0.96
N VAL A 37 -9.10 -13.08 1.69
CA VAL A 37 -9.34 -12.85 3.13
C VAL A 37 -10.76 -12.40 3.39
N LYS A 38 -11.28 -11.43 2.62
CA LYS A 38 -12.66 -10.95 2.73
C LYS A 38 -13.65 -12.11 2.56
N LEU A 39 -13.49 -12.93 1.51
CA LEU A 39 -14.35 -14.08 1.26
C LEU A 39 -14.28 -15.14 2.37
N ARG A 40 -13.07 -15.46 2.85
CA ARG A 40 -12.88 -16.44 3.94
C ARG A 40 -13.46 -15.93 5.27
N GLN A 41 -13.30 -14.65 5.58
CA GLN A 41 -13.86 -14.04 6.79
C GLN A 41 -15.39 -14.10 6.75
N SER A 42 -16.03 -13.74 5.62
CA SER A 42 -17.49 -13.85 5.50
C SER A 42 -18.00 -15.26 5.75
N ARG A 43 -17.30 -16.29 5.26
CA ARG A 43 -17.65 -17.69 5.53
C ARG A 43 -17.55 -18.06 7.02
N VAL A 44 -16.50 -17.59 7.69
CA VAL A 44 -16.34 -17.79 9.14
C VAL A 44 -17.49 -17.12 9.90
N ASP A 45 -17.86 -15.91 9.51
CA ASP A 45 -18.93 -15.15 10.15
C ASP A 45 -20.30 -15.83 9.92
N GLU A 46 -20.57 -16.32 8.71
CA GLU A 46 -21.79 -17.09 8.39
C GLU A 46 -21.93 -18.36 9.24
N VAL A 47 -20.84 -19.10 9.44
CA VAL A 47 -20.81 -20.29 10.30
C VAL A 47 -21.13 -19.92 11.75
N LEU A 48 -20.51 -18.85 12.27
CA LEU A 48 -20.74 -18.38 13.64
C LEU A 48 -22.18 -17.90 13.86
N MET A 49 -22.77 -17.21 12.87
CA MET A 49 -24.15 -16.75 12.95
C MET A 49 -25.16 -17.91 12.86
N SER A 50 -24.88 -18.91 12.03
CA SER A 50 -25.75 -20.08 11.85
C SER A 50 -25.64 -21.08 12.99
N ARG A 51 -24.48 -21.13 13.68
CA ARG A 51 -24.15 -22.09 14.74
C ARG A 51 -23.33 -21.41 15.84
N PRO A 52 -24.00 -20.76 16.82
CA PRO A 52 -23.31 -20.07 17.91
C PRO A 52 -22.43 -21.00 18.77
N ASP A 53 -22.81 -22.28 18.86
CA ASP A 53 -22.11 -23.34 19.58
C ASP A 53 -20.90 -23.92 18.82
N ALA A 54 -20.69 -23.54 17.54
CA ALA A 54 -19.52 -23.96 16.76
C ALA A 54 -18.18 -23.51 17.40
N SER A 55 -18.24 -22.49 18.26
CA SER A 55 -17.08 -21.99 19.01
C SER A 55 -16.61 -22.89 20.16
N SER A 56 -17.43 -23.85 20.60
CA SER A 56 -17.10 -24.78 21.72
C SER A 56 -17.49 -26.23 21.47
N GLY A 57 -18.12 -26.51 20.31
CA GLY A 57 -18.61 -27.83 19.92
C GLY A 57 -17.65 -28.60 18.98
N PRO A 58 -18.13 -29.65 18.31
CA PRO A 58 -17.31 -30.52 17.45
C PRO A 58 -16.67 -29.80 16.24
N TYR A 59 -17.14 -28.59 15.91
CA TYR A 59 -16.61 -27.76 14.82
C TYR A 59 -15.53 -26.76 15.27
N HIS A 60 -15.18 -26.76 16.57
CA HIS A 60 -14.21 -25.81 17.13
C HIS A 60 -12.84 -25.89 16.46
N GLU A 61 -12.32 -27.10 16.24
CA GLU A 61 -10.99 -27.28 15.63
C GLU A 61 -10.92 -26.76 14.19
N GLU A 62 -11.97 -26.99 13.40
CA GLU A 62 -12.09 -26.49 12.03
C GLU A 62 -12.15 -24.97 12.01
N LEU A 63 -12.96 -24.37 12.89
CA LEU A 63 -13.08 -22.92 13.03
C LEU A 63 -11.75 -22.28 13.45
N GLU A 64 -11.03 -22.88 14.39
CA GLU A 64 -9.71 -22.43 14.81
C GLU A 64 -8.67 -22.57 13.69
N ALA A 65 -8.75 -23.61 12.86
CA ALA A 65 -7.88 -23.73 11.68
C ALA A 65 -8.16 -22.62 10.65
N MET A 66 -9.44 -22.30 10.40
CA MET A 66 -9.82 -21.18 9.52
C MET A 66 -9.32 -19.83 10.03
N ARG A 67 -9.45 -19.58 11.34
CA ARG A 67 -8.93 -18.36 11.99
C ARG A 67 -7.42 -18.25 11.87
N ARG A 68 -6.68 -19.33 12.13
CA ARG A 68 -5.22 -19.38 11.95
C ARG A 68 -4.80 -19.09 10.51
N SER A 69 -5.51 -19.62 9.52
CA SER A 69 -5.26 -19.32 8.11
C SER A 69 -5.48 -17.84 7.80
N LEU A 70 -6.56 -17.25 8.30
CA LEU A 70 -6.84 -15.82 8.13
C LEU A 70 -5.75 -14.94 8.75
N ASP A 71 -5.22 -15.33 9.90
CA ASP A 71 -4.15 -14.58 10.55
C ASP A 71 -2.82 -14.68 9.81
N GLU A 72 -2.55 -15.80 9.17
CA GLU A 72 -1.40 -15.96 8.26
C GLU A 72 -1.55 -15.08 7.02
N ASP A 73 -2.71 -15.11 6.36
CA ASP A 73 -2.98 -14.26 5.20
C ASP A 73 -2.80 -12.77 5.55
N ARG A 74 -3.28 -12.34 6.73
CA ARG A 74 -3.10 -10.98 7.26
C ARG A 74 -1.63 -10.65 7.51
N ARG A 75 -0.82 -11.61 7.99
CA ARG A 75 0.63 -11.43 8.14
C ARG A 75 1.28 -11.23 6.78
N GLN A 76 0.92 -12.04 5.80
CA GLN A 76 1.47 -11.95 4.45
C GLN A 76 1.12 -10.62 3.78
N ILE A 77 -0.12 -10.13 3.92
CA ILE A 77 -0.49 -8.78 3.44
C ILE A 77 0.42 -7.71 4.06
N ARG A 78 0.70 -7.78 5.37
CA ARG A 78 1.61 -6.83 6.03
C ARG A 78 3.04 -6.93 5.51
N ALA A 79 3.50 -8.13 5.18
CA ALA A 79 4.83 -8.32 4.58
C ALA A 79 4.91 -7.63 3.21
N PHE A 80 3.92 -7.84 2.33
CA PHE A 80 3.86 -7.16 1.04
C PHE A 80 3.80 -5.62 1.17
N ILE A 81 3.03 -5.08 2.12
CA ILE A 81 3.01 -3.63 2.39
C ILE A 81 4.38 -3.13 2.85
N SER A 82 5.08 -3.91 3.67
CA SER A 82 6.44 -3.58 4.10
C SER A 82 7.43 -3.58 2.93
N GLU A 83 7.27 -4.52 1.98
CA GLU A 83 8.08 -4.55 0.76
C GLU A 83 7.84 -3.33 -0.13
N LEU A 84 6.58 -2.94 -0.34
CA LEU A 84 6.25 -1.68 -1.04
C LEU A 84 6.89 -0.48 -0.35
N THR A 85 6.78 -0.41 0.97
CA THR A 85 7.36 0.70 1.76
C THR A 85 8.89 0.73 1.63
N ALA A 86 9.55 -0.43 1.57
CA ALA A 86 10.99 -0.52 1.35
C ALA A 86 11.41 -0.06 -0.05
N ILE A 87 10.55 -0.24 -1.06
CA ILE A 87 10.74 0.34 -2.41
C ILE A 87 10.55 1.86 -2.35
N GLY A 88 9.67 2.34 -1.48
CA GLY A 88 9.28 3.75 -1.35
C GLY A 88 7.87 4.04 -1.88
N ALA A 89 7.06 2.99 -2.09
CA ALA A 89 5.66 3.08 -2.48
C ALA A 89 4.75 2.81 -1.27
N GLU A 90 3.61 3.50 -1.20
CA GLU A 90 2.61 3.33 -0.15
C GLU A 90 1.26 3.00 -0.79
N ILE A 91 0.54 1.98 -0.30
CA ILE A 91 -0.84 1.70 -0.76
C ILE A 91 -1.75 2.88 -0.42
N VAL A 92 -2.58 3.29 -1.36
CA VAL A 92 -3.57 4.34 -1.16
C VAL A 92 -4.66 3.85 -0.21
N GLU A 93 -4.98 4.66 0.80
CA GLU A 93 -6.03 4.31 1.74
C GLU A 93 -7.39 4.20 1.03
N GLY A 94 -8.06 3.06 1.20
CA GLY A 94 -9.34 2.79 0.56
C GLY A 94 -9.25 2.29 -0.89
N ASP A 95 -8.05 2.21 -1.47
CA ASP A 95 -7.84 1.67 -2.81
C ASP A 95 -6.71 0.63 -2.82
N ASP A 96 -7.10 -0.64 -2.87
CA ASP A 96 -6.19 -1.79 -2.85
C ASP A 96 -5.38 -1.94 -4.17
N SER A 97 -5.69 -1.14 -5.19
CA SER A 97 -5.05 -1.18 -6.51
C SER A 97 -4.13 0.00 -6.82
N ALA A 98 -4.15 1.02 -5.97
CA ALA A 98 -3.38 2.23 -6.17
C ALA A 98 -2.27 2.40 -5.13
N VAL A 99 -1.16 2.99 -5.56
CA VAL A 99 -0.03 3.35 -4.70
C VAL A 99 0.39 4.78 -4.94
N GLU A 100 1.08 5.34 -3.94
CA GLU A 100 1.69 6.65 -4.00
C GLU A 100 3.19 6.60 -3.72
N PHE A 101 3.93 7.45 -4.43
CA PHE A 101 5.36 7.66 -4.22
C PHE A 101 5.59 9.09 -3.73
N PRO A 102 6.47 9.32 -2.73
CA PRO A 102 6.89 10.65 -2.36
C PRO A 102 7.72 11.27 -3.48
N ALA A 103 7.37 12.49 -3.88
CA ALA A 103 8.05 13.22 -4.94
C ALA A 103 8.21 14.69 -4.58
N TRP A 104 8.98 15.40 -5.40
CA TRP A 104 9.31 16.79 -5.16
C TRP A 104 9.09 17.63 -6.41
N VAL A 105 8.38 18.75 -6.29
CA VAL A 105 8.11 19.70 -7.38
C VAL A 105 8.46 21.10 -6.89
N GLY A 106 9.40 21.75 -7.56
CA GLY A 106 9.90 23.07 -7.16
C GLY A 106 10.47 23.04 -5.73
N ASP A 107 9.76 23.63 -4.77
CA ASP A 107 10.09 23.70 -3.35
C ASP A 107 9.14 22.88 -2.45
N ARG A 108 8.37 21.95 -3.03
CA ARG A 108 7.27 21.25 -2.34
C ARG A 108 7.35 19.75 -2.46
N ALA A 109 7.02 19.07 -1.36
CA ALA A 109 6.72 17.64 -1.35
C ALA A 109 5.31 17.38 -1.91
N VAL A 110 5.22 16.40 -2.81
CA VAL A 110 3.98 15.96 -3.45
C VAL A 110 3.92 14.43 -3.45
N ARG A 111 2.78 13.87 -3.86
CA ARG A 111 2.63 12.42 -4.10
C ARG A 111 2.42 12.17 -5.58
N LEU A 112 3.24 11.31 -6.17
CA LEU A 112 2.95 10.68 -7.46
C LEU A 112 2.00 9.52 -7.22
N ARG A 113 1.04 9.29 -8.11
CA ARG A 113 0.10 8.18 -8.01
C ARG A 113 0.21 7.27 -9.22
N TRP A 114 -0.03 5.99 -8.97
CA TRP A 114 -0.22 4.98 -9.99
C TRP A 114 -1.26 3.95 -9.52
N SER A 115 -2.02 3.38 -10.46
CA SER A 115 -2.91 2.25 -10.21
C SER A 115 -2.66 1.09 -11.18
N LEU A 116 -3.01 -0.14 -10.78
CA LEU A 116 -2.81 -1.38 -11.56
C LEU A 116 -3.33 -1.33 -13.01
N ASN A 117 -4.32 -0.49 -13.29
CA ASN A 117 -4.92 -0.31 -14.61
C ASN A 117 -4.20 0.73 -15.49
N GLU A 118 -3.13 1.35 -14.99
CA GLU A 118 -2.39 2.40 -15.67
C GLU A 118 -1.05 1.89 -16.21
N PRO A 119 -0.63 2.35 -17.40
CA PRO A 119 0.63 1.91 -18.01
C PRO A 119 1.89 2.49 -17.35
N GLY A 120 1.74 3.53 -16.53
CA GLY A 120 2.84 4.27 -15.92
C GLY A 120 2.32 5.35 -14.96
N VAL A 121 3.23 5.97 -14.21
CA VAL A 121 2.91 7.09 -13.32
C VAL A 121 2.53 8.31 -14.16
N ASN A 122 1.24 8.65 -14.19
CA ASN A 122 0.72 9.75 -15.01
C ASN A 122 0.15 10.91 -14.18
N SER A 123 -0.01 10.71 -12.88
CA SER A 123 -0.68 11.69 -12.04
C SER A 123 0.03 11.98 -10.72
N TRP A 124 -0.33 13.12 -10.14
CA TRP A 124 0.21 13.58 -8.88
C TRP A 124 -0.81 14.44 -8.12
N ARG A 125 -0.54 14.65 -6.83
CA ARG A 125 -1.31 15.54 -5.95
C ARG A 125 -0.44 16.21 -4.91
N GLU A 126 -0.88 17.35 -4.39
CA GLU A 126 -0.25 17.94 -3.22
C GLU A 126 -0.59 17.14 -1.96
N LEU A 127 0.26 17.22 -0.93
CA LEU A 127 -0.01 16.56 0.36
C LEU A 127 -1.26 17.10 1.06
N ALA A 128 -1.57 18.39 0.84
CA ALA A 128 -2.76 19.03 1.38
C ALA A 128 -4.04 18.72 0.57
N ASP A 129 -3.89 18.20 -0.64
CA ASP A 129 -5.04 17.85 -1.48
C ASP A 129 -5.73 16.59 -0.94
N PRO A 130 -7.06 16.48 -1.10
CA PRO A 130 -7.78 15.23 -0.91
C PRO A 130 -7.13 14.08 -1.70
N ILE A 131 -7.25 12.86 -1.16
CA ILE A 131 -6.72 11.67 -1.83
C ILE A 131 -7.38 11.42 -3.20
N THR A 132 -8.56 12.00 -3.47
CA THR A 132 -9.24 11.87 -4.76
C THR A 132 -8.76 12.86 -5.82
N THR A 133 -7.92 13.83 -5.44
CA THR A 133 -7.39 14.83 -6.38
C THR A 133 -6.35 14.20 -7.28
N ASP A 134 -6.49 14.45 -8.57
CA ASP A 134 -5.60 13.92 -9.60
C ASP A 134 -5.19 15.04 -10.56
N ARG A 135 -3.88 15.30 -10.66
CA ARG A 135 -3.31 16.31 -11.57
C ARG A 135 -2.37 15.61 -12.54
N GLU A 136 -2.45 15.95 -13.81
CA GLU A 136 -1.58 15.39 -14.84
C GLU A 136 -0.12 15.88 -14.71
N ILE A 137 0.81 15.04 -15.16
CA ILE A 137 2.26 15.28 -15.09
C ILE A 137 2.79 16.17 -16.24
N ASP A 138 2.01 16.39 -17.29
CA ASP A 138 2.43 16.78 -18.65
C ASP A 138 3.23 18.10 -18.79
N SER A 139 3.45 18.84 -17.70
CA SER A 139 4.32 20.04 -17.67
C SER A 139 5.02 20.28 -16.33
N VAL A 140 5.08 19.28 -15.45
CA VAL A 140 5.62 19.43 -14.10
C VAL A 140 7.05 18.90 -14.03
N LEU A 141 7.98 19.75 -13.58
CA LEU A 141 9.37 19.35 -13.35
C LEU A 141 9.53 18.77 -11.93
N PHE A 142 9.76 17.46 -11.88
CA PHE A 142 10.03 16.74 -10.63
C PHE A 142 11.54 16.74 -10.33
N GLY A 143 11.90 17.20 -9.15
CA GLY A 143 13.28 17.20 -8.65
C GLY A 143 13.62 15.95 -7.84
N GLU A 144 14.89 15.78 -7.51
CA GLU A 144 15.38 14.70 -6.63
C GLU A 144 15.12 14.99 -5.13
N GLY A 145 14.39 16.07 -4.83
CA GLY A 145 14.11 16.56 -3.48
C GLY A 145 15.29 17.27 -2.82
N PRO A 146 15.10 17.78 -1.60
CA PRO A 146 16.17 18.41 -0.85
C PRO A 146 17.27 17.41 -0.51
N ASP A 147 18.53 17.79 -0.74
CA ASP A 147 19.67 17.02 -0.27
C ASP A 147 19.72 17.04 1.26
N ILE A 148 19.21 15.97 1.86
CA ILE A 148 19.18 15.76 3.31
C ILE A 148 20.58 15.72 3.94
N ALA A 149 21.66 15.63 3.14
CA ALA A 149 23.03 15.73 3.63
C ALA A 149 23.40 17.13 4.15
N SER A 150 22.60 18.17 3.89
CA SER A 150 22.90 19.55 4.28
C SER A 150 22.29 20.00 5.62
N TYR A 151 21.45 19.19 6.27
CA TYR A 151 20.85 19.52 7.58
C TYR A 151 21.72 19.10 8.78
N SER A 152 23.04 19.30 8.67
CA SER A 152 23.96 19.24 9.81
C SER A 152 24.66 20.59 9.97
N GLY A 153 23.93 21.58 10.46
CA GLY A 153 24.51 22.91 10.64
C GLY A 153 23.62 23.95 11.30
N ARG A 154 23.35 23.81 12.59
CA ARG A 154 23.60 24.80 13.66
C ARG A 154 22.92 24.41 14.96
#